data_AF-A0A2H8TMK9-F1
#
_entry.id   AF-A0A2H8TMK9-F1
#
_cell.length_a   1.000
_cell.length_b   1.000
_cell.length_c   1.000
_cell.angle_alpha   90.00
_cell.angle_beta   90.00
_cell.angle_gamma   90.00
#
_symmetry.space_group_name_H-M   'P 1'
#
loop_
_entity.id
_entity.type
_entity.pdbx_description
1 polymer ?
#
loop_
_entity_poly.entity_id
_entity_poly.type
_entity_poly.pdbx_seq_one_letter_code
_entity_poly.pdbx_strand_id
1 'polypeptide(L)'
;MYNEAKKDLLNVLKLEPNNKQAKNDIEIVNHKIKQSEIQKISDIKCQKTNTINNLQNTSSKMLYKDDEPIKIVTPDWPERVGCKQITSKQKPPHLRSKKPFCTLNIKDVQVNQEELNNIQLLQTTLKEVCEKKIIDQPINKEVIPMKKDLVQTEKKHVAIPPVPQTYVQLKQDWACLKNDPELLFQYLKQIPGKRLPSIVRNSMDNDLFVDILRILQTKFIKNGYNITDYLMGISELPRLQMLVMFCSSNEVLCIKELLNYVSKFVPENAYKNLKDSFRV
;
A
#
# COMPACT_ATOMS: atom_id res chain seq x y z
N MET A 1 -25.95 24.51 31.34
CA MET A 1 -25.77 24.99 29.94
C MET A 1 -26.95 24.59 29.05
N TYR A 2 -27.28 23.31 28.85
CA TYR A 2 -28.38 22.91 27.93
C TYR A 2 -29.79 23.39 28.32
N ASN A 3 -30.09 23.50 29.63
CA ASN A 3 -31.39 24.01 30.10
C ASN A 3 -31.61 25.50 29.80
N GLU A 4 -30.53 26.29 29.77
CA GLU A 4 -30.55 27.71 29.44
C GLU A 4 -30.76 27.91 27.94
N ALA A 5 -30.02 27.16 27.11
CA ALA A 5 -30.21 27.13 25.66
C ALA A 5 -31.64 26.72 25.26
N LYS A 6 -32.26 25.76 25.96
CA LYS A 6 -33.67 25.39 25.74
C LYS A 6 -34.62 26.56 26.03
N LYS A 7 -34.36 27.33 27.09
CA LYS A 7 -35.18 28.49 27.46
C LYS A 7 -35.10 29.59 26.40
N ASP A 8 -33.92 29.85 25.87
CA ASP A 8 -33.71 30.86 24.82
C ASP A 8 -34.43 30.46 23.52
N LEU A 9 -34.33 29.19 23.12
CA LEU A 9 -35.05 28.68 21.94
C LEU A 9 -36.58 28.73 22.10
N LEU A 10 -37.10 28.52 23.32
CA LEU A 10 -38.53 28.70 23.60
C LEU A 10 -38.96 30.17 23.51
N ASN A 11 -38.08 31.11 23.87
CA ASN A 11 -38.36 32.54 23.69
C ASN A 11 -38.37 32.92 22.20
N VAL A 12 -37.47 32.37 21.39
CA VAL A 12 -37.49 32.53 19.92
C VAL A 12 -38.81 32.00 19.34
N LEU A 13 -39.30 30.85 19.83
CA LEU A 13 -40.56 30.27 19.35
C LEU A 13 -41.81 31.06 19.78
N LYS A 14 -41.73 31.84 20.88
CA LYS A 14 -42.78 32.78 21.29
C LYS A 14 -42.85 34.01 20.38
N LEU A 15 -41.70 34.45 19.87
CA LEU A 15 -41.61 35.57 18.94
C LEU A 15 -41.94 35.15 17.50
N GLU A 16 -41.50 33.94 17.10
CA GLU A 16 -41.66 33.39 15.76
C GLU A 16 -42.22 31.95 15.81
N PRO A 17 -43.55 31.77 15.91
CA PRO A 17 -44.16 30.44 16.08
C PRO A 17 -43.99 29.50 14.87
N ASN A 18 -43.67 30.06 13.69
CA ASN A 18 -43.46 29.29 12.46
C ASN A 18 -41.96 29.06 12.12
N ASN A 19 -41.05 29.40 13.02
CA ASN A 19 -39.62 29.17 12.79
C ASN A 19 -39.28 27.67 12.87
N LYS A 20 -39.00 27.07 11.70
CA LYS A 20 -38.65 25.63 11.59
C LYS A 20 -37.31 25.29 12.21
N GLN A 21 -36.36 26.24 12.18
CA GLN A 21 -35.02 26.05 12.72
C GLN A 21 -35.06 25.93 14.24
N ALA A 22 -35.79 26.83 14.91
CA ALA A 22 -35.95 26.80 16.36
C ALA A 22 -36.60 25.50 16.86
N LYS A 23 -37.55 24.92 16.11
CA LYS A 23 -38.17 23.62 16.45
C LYS A 23 -37.17 22.47 16.39
N ASN A 24 -36.37 22.39 15.32
CA ASN A 24 -35.33 21.37 15.16
C ASN A 24 -34.26 21.48 16.25
N ASP A 25 -33.84 22.70 16.58
CA ASP A 25 -32.80 22.93 17.59
C ASP A 25 -33.28 22.57 19.01
N ILE A 26 -34.57 22.78 19.32
CA ILE A 26 -35.19 22.31 20.58
C ILE A 26 -35.14 20.79 20.68
N GLU A 27 -35.40 20.08 19.59
CA GLU A 27 -35.35 18.61 19.56
C GLU A 27 -33.94 18.08 19.81
N ILE A 28 -32.93 18.69 19.18
CA ILE A 28 -31.51 18.38 19.40
C ILE A 28 -31.11 18.65 20.85
N VAL A 29 -31.51 19.78 21.43
CA VAL A 29 -31.20 20.12 22.83
C VAL A 29 -31.89 19.15 23.80
N ASN A 30 -33.14 18.76 23.54
CA ASN A 30 -33.83 17.76 24.36
C ASN A 30 -33.13 16.39 24.32
N HIS A 31 -32.62 15.96 23.17
CA HIS A 31 -31.86 14.73 23.06
C HIS A 31 -30.56 14.77 23.89
N LYS A 32 -29.84 15.89 23.87
CA LYS A 32 -28.62 16.10 24.66
C LYS A 32 -28.90 16.14 26.17
N ILE A 33 -30.03 16.74 26.59
CA ILE A 33 -30.45 16.73 28.00
C ILE A 33 -30.71 15.27 28.45
N LYS A 34 -31.47 14.48 27.68
CA LYS A 34 -31.71 13.06 27.97
C LYS A 34 -30.42 12.24 28.04
N GLN A 35 -29.48 12.45 27.12
CA GLN A 35 -28.18 11.78 27.16
C GLN A 35 -27.38 12.14 28.42
N SER A 36 -27.41 13.41 28.85
CA SER A 36 -26.73 13.85 30.07
C SER A 36 -27.40 13.35 31.36
N GLU A 37 -28.69 13.02 31.33
CA GLU A 37 -29.41 12.41 32.45
C GLU A 37 -29.13 10.91 32.56
N ILE A 38 -29.02 10.20 31.44
CA ILE A 38 -28.68 8.77 31.39
C ILE A 38 -27.26 8.54 31.93
N GLN A 39 -26.31 9.42 31.62
CA GLN A 39 -24.94 9.36 32.15
C GLN A 39 -24.86 9.60 33.67
N LYS A 40 -25.79 10.36 34.25
CA LYS A 40 -25.83 10.56 35.72
C LYS A 40 -26.43 9.38 36.49
N ILE A 41 -27.21 8.51 35.83
CA ILE A 41 -27.83 7.33 36.45
C ILE A 41 -26.84 6.14 36.51
N SER A 42 -25.89 6.06 35.58
CA SER A 42 -24.84 5.03 35.57
C SER A 42 -23.77 5.20 36.66
N ASP A 43 -23.60 6.40 37.21
CA ASP A 43 -22.55 6.69 38.18
C ASP A 43 -22.92 6.31 39.64
N ILE A 44 -24.15 5.86 39.91
CA ILE A 44 -24.62 5.55 41.28
C ILE A 44 -24.73 4.03 41.56
N LYS A 45 -24.52 3.14 40.57
CA LYS A 45 -24.79 1.70 40.76
C LYS A 45 -23.73 0.77 40.17
N CYS A 46 -22.49 0.85 40.66
CA CYS A 46 -21.50 -0.23 40.50
C CYS A 46 -20.83 -0.60 41.83
N GLN A 47 -21.60 -1.25 42.69
CA GLN A 47 -21.06 -2.34 43.52
C GLN A 47 -21.98 -3.56 43.36
N LYS A 48 -21.33 -4.68 43.00
CA LYS A 48 -21.80 -6.10 42.99
C LYS A 48 -22.03 -6.76 41.62
N THR A 49 -21.05 -7.63 41.33
CA THR A 49 -21.11 -9.05 40.92
C THR A 49 -21.45 -9.47 39.48
N ASN A 50 -20.44 -10.15 38.91
CA ASN A 50 -20.39 -11.16 37.86
C ASN A 50 -21.68 -11.94 37.53
N THR A 51 -21.95 -12.20 36.23
CA THR A 51 -21.88 -13.52 35.55
C THR A 51 -22.80 -13.57 34.30
N ILE A 52 -22.17 -13.70 33.11
CA ILE A 52 -22.49 -14.48 31.88
C ILE A 52 -23.97 -14.65 31.42
N ASN A 53 -24.29 -14.23 30.17
CA ASN A 53 -24.77 -15.11 29.07
C ASN A 53 -25.13 -14.38 27.74
N ASN A 54 -24.89 -15.12 26.66
CA ASN A 54 -25.03 -14.88 25.21
C ASN A 54 -26.36 -14.26 24.70
N LEU A 55 -26.32 -13.51 23.58
CA LEU A 55 -26.62 -13.99 22.20
C LEU A 55 -26.99 -12.81 21.24
N GLN A 56 -26.36 -12.81 20.06
CA GLN A 56 -26.70 -12.27 18.71
C GLN A 56 -27.86 -11.23 18.57
N ASN A 57 -27.84 -10.17 17.75
CA ASN A 57 -27.42 -10.07 16.35
C ASN A 57 -27.46 -8.59 15.85
N THR A 58 -26.58 -8.26 14.89
CA THR A 58 -26.71 -7.27 13.78
C THR A 58 -27.35 -5.88 13.99
N SER A 59 -26.54 -4.82 13.89
CA SER A 59 -26.74 -3.71 12.94
C SER A 59 -25.59 -2.70 13.04
N SER A 60 -24.90 -2.50 11.92
CA SER A 60 -23.83 -1.53 11.74
C SER A 60 -24.26 -0.12 12.13
N LYS A 61 -23.48 0.55 12.99
CA LYS A 61 -23.33 2.01 13.02
C LYS A 61 -22.00 2.35 13.70
N MET A 62 -21.20 3.12 12.98
CA MET A 62 -19.86 3.57 13.36
C MET A 62 -19.80 4.05 14.81
N LEU A 63 -19.06 3.32 15.63
CA LEU A 63 -18.64 3.80 16.94
C LEU A 63 -17.43 4.71 16.71
N TYR A 64 -17.68 6.01 16.65
CA TYR A 64 -16.64 7.01 16.88
C TYR A 64 -16.08 6.72 18.27
N LYS A 65 -14.82 6.28 18.33
CA LYS A 65 -14.06 6.33 19.56
C LYS A 65 -13.86 7.80 19.88
N ASP A 66 -14.08 8.17 21.14
CA ASP A 66 -13.75 9.49 21.64
C ASP A 66 -12.29 9.82 21.28
N ASP A 67 -12.11 10.88 20.51
CA ASP A 67 -10.80 11.39 20.11
C ASP A 67 -10.07 11.88 21.37
N GLU A 68 -9.20 11.04 21.94
CA GLU A 68 -8.04 11.58 22.64
C GLU A 68 -7.27 12.47 21.64
N PRO A 69 -6.87 13.70 22.02
CA PRO A 69 -6.14 14.57 21.11
C PRO A 69 -4.86 13.87 20.70
N ILE A 70 -4.76 13.52 19.41
CA ILE A 70 -3.57 12.92 18.80
C ILE A 70 -2.38 13.81 19.17
N LYS A 71 -1.53 13.35 20.09
CA LYS A 71 -0.25 13.99 20.37
C LYS A 71 0.59 13.84 19.12
N ILE A 72 0.72 14.92 18.36
CA ILE A 72 1.65 15.00 17.22
C ILE A 72 3.06 14.97 17.82
N VAL A 73 3.62 13.78 17.99
CA VAL A 73 5.04 13.62 18.31
C VAL A 73 5.78 13.99 17.04
N THR A 74 6.51 15.11 17.08
CA THR A 74 7.41 15.48 15.98
C THR A 74 8.60 14.53 16.08
N PRO A 75 8.87 13.67 15.09
CA PRO A 75 10.04 12.81 15.13
C PRO A 75 11.30 13.66 15.19
N ASP A 76 12.22 13.28 16.08
CA ASP A 76 13.51 13.94 16.21
C ASP A 76 14.36 13.56 15.00
N TRP A 77 14.57 14.53 14.10
CA TRP A 77 15.38 14.34 12.90
C TRP A 77 16.82 14.74 13.22
N PRO A 78 17.81 13.92 12.85
CA PRO A 78 19.20 14.23 13.15
C PRO A 78 19.59 15.57 12.51
N GLU A 79 20.10 16.49 13.34
CA GLU A 79 20.54 17.81 12.90
C GLU A 79 21.77 17.65 11.99
N ARG A 80 21.62 18.03 10.71
CA ARG A 80 22.73 18.00 9.76
C ARG A 80 23.48 19.32 9.79
N VAL A 81 24.79 19.25 10.00
CA VAL A 81 25.68 20.42 10.01
C VAL A 81 25.55 21.17 8.66
N GLY A 82 25.20 22.46 8.72
CA GLY A 82 25.04 23.32 7.54
C GLY A 82 23.62 23.40 6.96
N CYS A 83 22.62 22.72 7.53
CA CYS A 83 21.21 22.83 7.10
C CYS A 83 20.37 23.67 8.08
N LYS A 84 19.49 24.54 7.57
CA LYS A 84 18.49 25.24 8.40
C LYS A 84 17.32 24.29 8.67
N GLN A 85 17.06 23.97 9.94
CA GLN A 85 15.90 23.16 10.33
C GLN A 85 14.60 23.94 10.10
N ILE A 86 13.71 23.40 9.27
CA ILE A 86 12.37 23.97 9.03
C ILE A 86 11.41 23.38 10.05
N THR A 87 10.85 24.22 10.92
CA THR A 87 9.85 23.81 11.92
C THR A 87 8.45 24.22 11.49
N SER A 88 7.45 23.41 11.87
CA SER A 88 6.05 23.72 11.61
C SER A 88 5.61 24.91 12.47
N LYS A 89 4.97 25.92 11.84
CA LYS A 89 4.31 27.02 12.55
C LYS A 89 2.81 26.79 12.57
N GLN A 90 2.28 26.41 13.73
CA GLN A 90 0.85 26.27 13.98
C GLN A 90 0.20 27.67 13.98
N LYS A 91 -0.76 27.92 13.08
CA LYS A 91 -1.57 29.15 13.06
C LYS A 91 -2.98 28.85 13.57
N PRO A 92 -3.56 29.67 14.46
CA PRO A 92 -4.91 29.43 14.96
C PRO A 92 -5.95 29.52 13.83
N PRO A 93 -7.12 28.89 13.96
CA PRO A 93 -8.09 28.74 12.86
C PRO A 93 -8.50 30.06 12.20
N HIS A 94 -8.59 31.14 12.97
CA HIS A 94 -8.97 32.47 12.50
C HIS A 94 -7.83 33.24 11.78
N LEU A 95 -6.57 32.83 11.97
CA LEU A 95 -5.38 33.37 11.26
C LEU A 95 -4.87 32.45 10.15
N ARG A 96 -5.59 31.35 9.87
CA ARG A 96 -5.25 30.44 8.78
C ARG A 96 -5.61 31.10 7.45
N SER A 97 -4.72 30.96 6.46
CA SER A 97 -5.03 31.39 5.10
C SER A 97 -6.29 30.69 4.61
N LYS A 98 -7.28 31.48 4.18
CA LYS A 98 -8.48 30.98 3.48
C LYS A 98 -8.26 30.86 1.97
N LYS A 99 -7.12 31.33 1.46
CA LYS A 99 -6.79 31.20 0.04
C LYS A 99 -6.59 29.72 -0.27
N PRO A 100 -7.23 29.19 -1.34
CA PRO A 100 -6.96 27.84 -1.78
C PRO A 100 -5.48 27.71 -2.12
N PHE A 101 -4.93 26.51 -1.93
CA PHE A 101 -3.56 26.23 -2.38
C PHE A 101 -3.50 26.50 -3.89
N CYS A 102 -2.53 27.30 -4.31
CA CYS A 102 -2.27 27.48 -5.74
C CYS A 102 -1.74 26.16 -6.31
N THR A 103 -2.39 25.67 -7.35
CA THR A 103 -1.85 24.59 -8.17
C THR A 103 -0.65 25.14 -8.93
N LEU A 104 0.54 24.60 -8.66
CA LEU A 104 1.70 24.86 -9.50
C LEU A 104 1.49 24.09 -10.80
N ASN A 105 1.61 24.78 -11.94
CA ASN A 105 1.67 24.10 -13.23
C ASN A 105 3.02 23.36 -13.30
N ILE A 106 2.99 22.07 -12.99
CA ILE A 106 4.10 21.17 -13.24
C ILE A 106 4.18 21.02 -14.75
N LYS A 107 5.18 21.65 -15.36
CA LYS A 107 5.52 21.36 -16.75
C LYS A 107 6.31 20.07 -16.73
N ASP A 108 5.77 19.05 -17.38
CA ASP A 108 6.58 17.88 -17.72
C ASP A 108 7.69 18.36 -18.65
N VAL A 109 8.91 18.41 -18.15
CA VAL A 109 10.09 18.54 -19.01
C VAL A 109 10.08 17.26 -19.84
N GLN A 110 9.91 17.37 -21.16
CA GLN A 110 10.27 16.29 -22.07
C GLN A 110 11.77 16.06 -21.86
N VAL A 111 12.08 15.10 -21.00
CA VAL A 111 13.45 14.73 -20.69
C VAL A 111 14.04 14.20 -21.98
N ASN A 112 14.93 14.98 -22.59
CA ASN A 112 15.80 14.48 -23.65
C ASN A 112 16.54 13.27 -23.08
N GLN A 113 16.62 12.17 -23.82
CA GLN A 113 17.27 10.92 -23.36
C GLN A 113 18.70 11.14 -22.82
N GLU A 114 19.35 12.23 -23.23
CA GLU A 114 20.65 12.68 -22.75
C GLU A 114 20.63 13.17 -21.29
N GLU A 115 19.56 13.81 -20.81
CA GLU A 115 19.42 14.25 -19.41
C GLU A 115 19.13 13.08 -18.46
N LEU A 116 18.40 12.05 -18.91
CA LEU A 116 18.13 10.85 -18.12
C LEU A 116 19.43 10.10 -17.79
N ASN A 117 20.33 10.01 -18.78
CA ASN A 117 21.66 9.42 -18.61
C ASN A 117 22.51 10.21 -17.60
N ASN A 118 22.40 11.54 -17.60
CA ASN A 118 23.13 12.39 -16.66
C ASN A 118 22.60 12.26 -15.22
N ILE A 119 21.29 12.09 -15.01
CA ILE A 119 20.73 11.83 -13.68
C ILE A 119 21.15 10.44 -13.16
N GLN A 120 21.17 9.44 -14.04
CA GLN A 120 21.63 8.09 -13.73
C GLN A 120 23.15 8.04 -13.44
N LEU A 121 23.93 8.89 -14.13
CA LEU A 121 25.35 9.11 -13.86
C LEU A 121 25.58 9.82 -12.52
N LEU A 122 24.76 10.82 -12.14
CA LEU A 122 24.86 11.49 -10.84
C LEU A 122 24.50 10.57 -9.67
N GLN A 123 23.51 9.68 -9.84
CA GLN A 123 23.14 8.67 -8.84
C GLN A 123 24.22 7.60 -8.64
N THR A 124 24.88 7.18 -9.72
CA THR A 124 26.03 6.26 -9.66
C THR A 124 27.25 6.95 -9.04
N THR A 125 27.50 8.23 -9.37
CA THR A 125 28.59 9.03 -8.79
C THR A 125 28.41 9.24 -7.28
N LEU A 126 27.19 9.49 -6.79
CA LEU A 126 26.91 9.60 -5.34
C LEU A 126 27.06 8.26 -4.59
N LYS A 127 26.87 7.13 -5.28
CA LYS A 127 27.13 5.79 -4.74
C LYS A 127 28.64 5.48 -4.70
N GLU A 128 29.38 5.89 -5.73
CA GLU A 128 30.84 5.71 -5.81
C GLU A 128 31.61 6.61 -4.83
N VAL A 129 31.10 7.81 -4.50
CA VAL A 129 31.73 8.71 -3.51
C VAL A 129 31.56 8.19 -2.07
N CYS A 130 30.50 7.41 -1.79
CA CYS A 130 30.28 6.83 -0.46
C CYS A 130 31.05 5.52 -0.20
N GLU A 131 31.59 4.87 -1.24
CA GLU A 131 32.28 3.57 -1.12
C GLU A 131 33.82 3.66 -1.17
N LYS A 132 34.42 4.84 -1.43
CA LYS A 132 35.88 5.00 -1.50
C LYS A 132 36.45 5.91 -0.42
N LYS A 133 36.59 5.35 0.78
CA LYS A 133 37.62 5.76 1.77
C LYS A 133 38.24 4.54 2.43
N ILE A 134 38.96 3.70 1.68
CA ILE A 134 40.07 2.89 2.20
C ILE A 134 41.14 2.75 1.08
N ILE A 135 42.16 3.61 1.16
CA ILE A 135 43.61 3.34 1.05
C ILE A 135 44.16 2.66 -0.24
N ASP A 136 44.87 3.50 -1.02
CA ASP A 136 46.17 3.36 -1.72
C ASP A 136 46.40 2.49 -2.99
N GLN A 137 47.14 3.13 -3.90
CA GLN A 137 47.58 2.81 -5.28
C GLN A 137 48.76 1.80 -5.36
N PRO A 138 49.46 1.61 -6.52
CA PRO A 138 49.07 1.13 -7.87
C PRO A 138 50.06 0.03 -8.39
N ILE A 139 49.95 -0.42 -9.67
CA ILE A 139 51.06 -0.61 -10.66
C ILE A 139 50.63 -1.46 -11.89
N ASN A 140 50.74 -0.84 -13.09
CA ASN A 140 51.13 -1.31 -14.46
C ASN A 140 50.47 -2.56 -15.12
N LYS A 141 50.29 -2.71 -16.45
CA LYS A 141 50.53 -1.96 -17.71
C LYS A 141 49.93 -2.79 -18.88
N GLU A 142 49.52 -2.11 -19.97
CA GLU A 142 49.65 -2.49 -21.41
C GLU A 142 48.91 -3.75 -21.97
N VAL A 143 48.40 -3.87 -23.22
CA VAL A 143 48.14 -2.98 -24.38
C VAL A 143 47.42 -3.80 -25.51
N ILE A 144 46.35 -3.22 -26.11
CA ILE A 144 45.86 -3.25 -27.52
C ILE A 144 45.33 -4.61 -28.15
N PRO A 145 44.78 -4.66 -29.39
CA PRO A 145 43.33 -4.75 -29.70
C PRO A 145 42.95 -5.84 -30.74
N MET A 146 41.66 -6.09 -31.03
CA MET A 146 41.27 -6.45 -32.41
C MET A 146 39.81 -6.15 -32.75
N LYS A 147 39.63 -5.77 -34.01
CA LYS A 147 38.48 -5.15 -34.68
C LYS A 147 37.49 -6.19 -35.25
N LYS A 148 36.24 -5.71 -35.39
CA LYS A 148 35.27 -5.95 -36.48
C LYS A 148 34.76 -7.39 -36.71
N ASP A 149 33.44 -7.58 -36.64
CA ASP A 149 32.61 -7.42 -37.85
C ASP A 149 31.11 -7.39 -37.52
N LEU A 150 30.41 -6.59 -38.31
CA LEU A 150 28.98 -6.30 -38.23
C LEU A 150 28.30 -7.12 -39.32
N VAL A 151 27.70 -8.28 -38.99
CA VAL A 151 26.69 -8.95 -39.85
C VAL A 151 25.65 -9.67 -38.97
N GLN A 152 24.53 -8.99 -38.78
CA GLN A 152 23.16 -9.49 -39.02
C GLN A 152 22.82 -10.95 -38.61
N THR A 153 22.30 -11.08 -37.38
CA THR A 153 21.06 -11.82 -37.07
C THR A 153 20.68 -11.49 -35.63
N GLU A 154 19.78 -10.53 -35.42
CA GLU A 154 19.36 -10.09 -34.08
C GLU A 154 18.51 -11.16 -33.38
N LYS A 155 19.15 -12.21 -32.87
CA LYS A 155 18.73 -12.83 -31.62
C LYS A 155 19.35 -11.99 -30.51
N LYS A 156 18.62 -10.99 -30.02
CA LYS A 156 18.99 -10.27 -28.79
C LYS A 156 19.06 -11.30 -27.67
N HIS A 157 20.27 -11.75 -27.35
CA HIS A 157 20.52 -12.57 -26.17
C HIS A 157 20.38 -11.64 -24.96
N VAL A 158 19.14 -11.34 -24.58
CA VAL A 158 18.86 -10.64 -23.33
C VAL A 158 19.31 -11.59 -22.23
N ALA A 159 20.46 -11.30 -21.62
CA ALA A 159 20.94 -12.06 -20.48
C ALA A 159 19.90 -11.96 -19.36
N ILE A 160 19.51 -13.11 -18.80
CA ILE A 160 18.50 -13.16 -17.74
C ILE A 160 19.05 -12.40 -16.53
N PRO A 161 18.31 -11.43 -15.96
CA PRO A 161 18.74 -10.70 -14.78
C PRO A 161 18.94 -11.65 -13.57
N PRO A 162 19.79 -11.25 -12.59
CA PRO A 162 19.99 -12.02 -11.37
C PRO A 162 18.72 -12.03 -10.49
N VAL A 163 18.68 -12.93 -9.50
CA VAL A 163 17.55 -13.03 -8.56
C VAL A 163 17.33 -11.69 -7.83
N PRO A 164 16.12 -11.11 -7.88
CA PRO A 164 15.84 -9.84 -7.24
C PRO A 164 15.85 -9.99 -5.71
N GLN A 165 16.48 -9.03 -5.04
CA GLN A 165 16.46 -8.94 -3.57
C GLN A 165 15.35 -8.01 -3.08
N THR A 166 14.87 -7.11 -3.94
CA THR A 166 13.91 -6.06 -3.61
C THR A 166 12.79 -5.99 -4.65
N TYR A 167 11.63 -5.49 -4.23
CA TYR A 167 10.50 -5.25 -5.13
C TYR A 167 10.84 -4.35 -6.32
N VAL A 168 11.66 -3.32 -6.10
CA VAL A 168 12.03 -2.35 -7.16
C VAL A 168 12.83 -3.04 -8.26
N GLN A 169 13.80 -3.89 -7.89
CA GLN A 169 14.56 -4.71 -8.84
C GLN A 169 13.64 -5.64 -9.63
N LEU A 170 12.76 -6.38 -8.92
CA LEU A 170 11.77 -7.27 -9.55
C LEU A 170 10.94 -6.51 -10.59
N LYS A 171 10.42 -5.32 -10.25
CA LYS A 171 9.58 -4.52 -11.13
C LYS A 171 10.35 -4.01 -12.36
N GLN A 172 11.60 -3.57 -12.18
CA GLN A 172 12.44 -3.11 -13.27
C GLN A 172 12.78 -4.24 -14.23
N ASP A 173 13.24 -5.38 -13.69
CA ASP A 173 13.58 -6.57 -14.48
C ASP A 173 12.34 -7.08 -15.23
N TRP A 174 11.19 -7.12 -14.56
CA TRP A 174 9.92 -7.53 -15.18
C TRP A 174 9.53 -6.62 -16.34
N ALA A 175 9.69 -5.29 -16.19
CA ALA A 175 9.38 -4.33 -17.25
C ALA A 175 10.30 -4.49 -18.47
N CYS A 176 11.56 -4.90 -18.27
CA CYS A 176 12.50 -5.22 -19.35
C CYS A 176 12.14 -6.54 -20.07
N LEU A 177 11.59 -7.51 -19.35
CA LEU A 177 11.29 -8.86 -19.86
C LEU A 177 9.84 -9.02 -20.36
N LYS A 178 8.96 -8.04 -20.13
CA LYS A 178 7.50 -8.14 -20.39
C LYS A 178 7.10 -8.58 -21.81
N ASN A 179 7.97 -8.34 -22.79
CA ASN A 179 7.71 -8.67 -24.20
C ASN A 179 7.92 -10.17 -24.50
N ASP A 180 8.70 -10.88 -23.67
CA ASP A 180 9.11 -12.26 -23.90
C ASP A 180 8.66 -13.18 -22.75
N PRO A 181 7.53 -13.90 -22.88
CA PRO A 181 7.00 -14.73 -21.81
C PRO A 181 7.91 -15.93 -21.45
N GLU A 182 8.81 -16.32 -22.35
CA GLU A 182 9.81 -17.37 -22.07
C GLU A 182 10.92 -16.89 -21.16
N LEU A 183 11.42 -15.68 -21.38
CA LEU A 183 12.42 -15.08 -20.50
C LEU A 183 11.82 -14.76 -19.13
N LEU A 184 10.57 -14.27 -19.08
CA LEU A 184 9.84 -14.10 -17.82
C LEU A 184 9.66 -15.42 -17.07
N PHE A 185 9.34 -16.51 -17.77
CA PHE A 185 9.25 -17.83 -17.19
C PHE A 185 10.59 -18.27 -16.57
N GLN A 186 11.69 -18.12 -17.30
CA GLN A 186 13.02 -18.47 -16.81
C GLN A 186 13.44 -17.59 -15.63
N TYR A 187 13.14 -16.29 -15.69
CA TYR A 187 13.43 -15.35 -14.62
C TYR A 187 12.63 -15.65 -13.35
N LEU A 188 11.30 -15.81 -13.45
CA LEU A 188 10.44 -16.16 -12.32
C LEU A 188 10.84 -17.51 -11.71
N LYS A 189 11.29 -18.48 -12.51
CA LYS A 189 11.78 -19.77 -12.05
C LYS A 189 13.01 -19.65 -11.13
N GLN A 190 13.82 -18.59 -11.26
CA GLN A 190 14.94 -18.35 -10.35
C GLN A 190 14.48 -17.92 -8.94
N ILE A 191 13.25 -17.44 -8.79
CA ILE A 191 12.69 -16.94 -7.54
C ILE A 191 11.92 -18.09 -6.87
N PRO A 192 12.36 -18.59 -5.70
CA PRO A 192 11.58 -19.57 -4.97
C PRO A 192 10.23 -18.97 -4.55
N GLY A 193 9.12 -19.68 -4.77
CA GLY A 193 7.77 -19.18 -4.47
C GLY A 193 7.61 -18.68 -3.02
N LYS A 194 8.22 -19.39 -2.06
CA LYS A 194 8.25 -19.00 -0.63
C LYS A 194 8.99 -17.69 -0.35
N ARG A 195 9.88 -17.23 -1.24
CA ARG A 195 10.59 -15.95 -1.09
C ARG A 195 9.83 -14.77 -1.65
N LEU A 196 8.81 -15.01 -2.48
CA LEU A 196 8.02 -13.94 -3.11
C LEU A 196 7.45 -12.94 -2.08
N PRO A 197 6.88 -13.37 -0.93
CA PRO A 197 6.38 -12.43 0.08
C PRO A 197 7.47 -11.55 0.68
N SER A 198 8.68 -12.09 0.84
CA SER A 198 9.82 -11.35 1.40
C SER A 198 10.36 -10.27 0.46
N ILE A 199 10.29 -10.52 -0.86
CA ILE A 199 10.75 -9.60 -1.92
C ILE A 199 9.73 -8.47 -2.10
N VAL A 200 8.45 -8.83 -2.21
CA VAL A 200 7.38 -7.90 -2.58
C VAL A 200 6.80 -7.16 -1.37
N ARG A 201 6.72 -7.83 -0.20
CA ARG A 201 6.19 -7.29 1.05
C ARG A 201 4.81 -6.65 0.86
N ASN A 202 4.70 -5.33 1.06
CA ASN A 202 3.43 -4.58 0.92
C ASN A 202 3.33 -3.80 -0.40
N SER A 203 4.35 -3.91 -1.24
CA SER A 203 4.52 -3.09 -2.44
C SER A 203 4.01 -3.74 -3.72
N MET A 204 3.33 -4.90 -3.64
CA MET A 204 2.80 -5.56 -4.83
C MET A 204 1.76 -4.68 -5.51
N ASP A 205 1.99 -4.40 -6.79
CA ASP A 205 1.01 -3.77 -7.67
C ASP A 205 0.14 -4.84 -8.36
N ASN A 206 -1.10 -4.47 -8.70
CA ASN A 206 -2.07 -5.40 -9.32
C ASN A 206 -1.60 -5.91 -10.70
N ASP A 207 -1.01 -5.03 -11.54
CA ASP A 207 -0.50 -5.42 -12.86
C ASP A 207 0.54 -6.55 -12.76
N LEU A 208 1.52 -6.38 -11.87
CA LEU A 208 2.55 -7.39 -11.64
C LEU A 208 1.96 -8.69 -11.08
N PHE A 209 0.98 -8.58 -10.18
CA PHE A 209 0.29 -9.73 -9.61
C PHE A 209 -0.44 -10.54 -10.69
N VAL A 210 -1.21 -9.88 -11.55
CA VAL A 210 -1.92 -10.52 -12.66
C VAL A 210 -0.92 -11.14 -13.65
N ASP A 211 0.16 -10.44 -13.98
CA ASP A 211 1.18 -10.95 -14.90
C ASP A 211 1.87 -12.20 -14.35
N ILE A 212 2.20 -12.22 -13.05
CA ILE A 212 2.75 -13.42 -12.39
C ILE A 212 1.78 -14.59 -12.52
N LEU A 213 0.50 -14.39 -12.21
CA LEU A 213 -0.52 -15.44 -12.33
C LEU A 213 -0.65 -15.95 -13.78
N ARG A 214 -0.63 -15.04 -14.76
CA ARG A 214 -0.69 -15.38 -16.18
C ARG A 214 0.52 -16.21 -16.62
N ILE A 215 1.72 -15.88 -16.16
CA ILE A 215 2.94 -16.66 -16.47
C ILE A 215 2.88 -18.05 -15.81
N LEU A 216 2.38 -18.15 -14.57
CA LEU A 216 2.16 -19.44 -13.92
C LEU A 216 1.18 -20.31 -14.72
N GLN A 217 0.08 -19.74 -15.21
CA GLN A 217 -0.92 -20.46 -15.99
C GLN A 217 -0.39 -20.86 -17.37
N THR A 218 0.25 -19.94 -18.08
CA THR A 218 0.59 -20.12 -19.50
C THR A 218 1.90 -20.85 -19.73
N LYS A 219 2.88 -20.76 -18.82
CA LYS A 219 4.21 -21.37 -18.99
C LYS A 219 4.49 -22.45 -17.96
N PHE A 220 4.18 -22.24 -16.68
CA PHE A 220 4.48 -23.25 -15.65
C PHE A 220 3.58 -24.48 -15.79
N ILE A 221 2.25 -24.30 -15.89
CA ILE A 221 1.32 -25.43 -16.06
C ILE A 221 1.59 -26.18 -17.38
N LYS A 222 1.79 -25.45 -18.49
CA LYS A 222 2.09 -26.09 -19.80
C LYS A 222 3.35 -26.94 -19.77
N ASN A 223 4.35 -26.53 -18.99
CA ASN A 223 5.59 -27.27 -18.81
C ASN A 223 5.56 -28.27 -17.63
N GLY A 224 4.42 -28.42 -16.94
CA GLY A 224 4.24 -29.39 -15.86
C GLY A 224 4.94 -29.06 -14.54
N TYR A 225 5.28 -27.80 -14.29
CA TYR A 225 5.94 -27.40 -13.04
C TYR A 225 4.96 -27.29 -11.88
N ASN A 226 5.43 -27.66 -10.68
CA ASN A 226 4.68 -27.44 -9.45
C ASN A 226 4.65 -25.94 -9.11
N ILE A 227 3.44 -25.38 -9.05
CA ILE A 227 3.19 -23.96 -8.73
C ILE A 227 2.74 -23.74 -7.28
N THR A 228 2.65 -24.80 -6.47
CA THR A 228 2.12 -24.77 -5.10
C THR A 228 2.87 -23.77 -4.23
N ASP A 229 4.21 -23.80 -4.29
CA ASP A 229 5.03 -22.88 -3.49
C ASP A 229 4.80 -21.40 -3.84
N TYR A 230 4.48 -21.11 -5.11
CA TYR A 230 4.17 -19.75 -5.55
C TYR A 230 2.81 -19.31 -5.05
N LEU A 231 1.76 -20.13 -5.19
CA LEU A 231 0.43 -19.78 -4.68
C LEU A 231 0.43 -19.68 -3.15
N MET A 232 1.17 -20.54 -2.46
CA MET A 232 1.30 -20.47 -1.00
C MET A 232 1.99 -19.16 -0.59
N GLY A 233 3.10 -18.78 -1.25
CA GLY A 233 3.73 -17.47 -1.01
C GLY A 233 2.75 -16.32 -1.29
N ILE A 234 2.07 -16.32 -2.43
CA ILE A 234 1.08 -15.29 -2.76
C ILE A 234 -0.03 -15.21 -1.69
N SER A 235 -0.44 -16.33 -1.11
CA SER A 235 -1.46 -16.37 -0.05
C SER A 235 -1.06 -15.62 1.23
N GLU A 236 0.24 -15.48 1.49
CA GLU A 236 0.79 -14.80 2.67
C GLU A 236 0.89 -13.27 2.49
N LEU A 237 0.58 -12.74 1.30
CA LEU A 237 0.73 -11.31 1.03
C LEU A 237 -0.31 -10.48 1.82
N PRO A 238 0.11 -9.45 2.57
CA PRO A 238 -0.80 -8.66 3.43
C PRO A 238 -1.95 -8.00 2.69
N ARG A 239 -1.76 -7.67 1.40
CA ARG A 239 -2.75 -6.98 0.55
C ARG A 239 -3.42 -7.90 -0.47
N LEU A 240 -3.32 -9.23 -0.32
CA LEU A 240 -3.88 -10.20 -1.27
C LEU A 240 -5.35 -9.94 -1.58
N GLN A 241 -6.18 -9.74 -0.57
CA GLN A 241 -7.62 -9.52 -0.75
C GLN A 241 -7.89 -8.29 -1.63
N MET A 242 -7.12 -7.21 -1.42
CA MET A 242 -7.21 -6.02 -2.24
C MET A 242 -6.76 -6.28 -3.68
N LEU A 243 -5.70 -7.06 -3.89
CA LEU A 243 -5.22 -7.45 -5.21
C LEU A 243 -6.27 -8.27 -5.97
N VAL A 244 -6.89 -9.25 -5.30
CA VAL A 244 -7.94 -10.09 -5.89
C VAL A 244 -9.21 -9.27 -6.19
N MET A 245 -9.57 -8.31 -5.34
CA MET A 245 -10.72 -7.42 -5.60
C MET A 245 -10.56 -6.55 -6.84
N PHE A 246 -9.32 -6.24 -7.23
CA PHE A 246 -9.03 -5.49 -8.46
C PHE A 246 -8.90 -6.36 -9.70
N CYS A 247 -8.99 -7.69 -9.56
CA CYS A 247 -9.00 -8.58 -10.71
C CYS A 247 -10.31 -8.51 -11.49
N SER A 248 -10.19 -8.54 -12.81
CA SER A 248 -11.30 -8.76 -13.72
C SER A 248 -11.82 -10.19 -13.65
N SER A 249 -13.02 -10.46 -14.20
CA SER A 249 -13.61 -11.80 -14.19
C SER A 249 -12.69 -12.86 -14.85
N ASN A 250 -11.96 -12.49 -15.91
CA ASN A 250 -11.01 -13.39 -16.57
C ASN A 250 -9.80 -13.72 -15.70
N GLU A 251 -9.32 -12.75 -14.92
CA GLU A 251 -8.19 -12.95 -14.00
C GLU A 251 -8.60 -13.78 -12.79
N VAL A 252 -9.83 -13.59 -12.29
CA VAL A 252 -10.42 -14.45 -11.26
C VAL A 252 -10.56 -15.89 -11.76
N LEU A 253 -10.96 -16.10 -13.03
CA LEU A 253 -10.97 -17.42 -13.65
C LEU A 253 -9.57 -18.03 -13.73
N CYS A 254 -8.54 -17.23 -14.09
CA CYS A 254 -7.15 -17.68 -14.06
C CYS A 254 -6.73 -18.16 -12.66
N ILE A 255 -7.12 -17.45 -11.58
CA ILE A 255 -6.87 -17.89 -10.20
C ILE A 255 -7.56 -19.24 -9.92
N LYS A 256 -8.83 -19.42 -10.34
CA LYS A 256 -9.56 -20.69 -10.17
C LYS A 256 -8.87 -21.86 -10.85
N GLU A 257 -8.37 -21.65 -12.06
CA GLU A 257 -7.66 -22.69 -12.81
C GLU A 257 -6.33 -23.07 -12.15
N LEU A 258 -5.57 -22.07 -11.67
CA LEU A 258 -4.33 -22.29 -10.92
C LEU A 258 -4.60 -23.09 -9.62
N LEU A 259 -5.64 -22.72 -8.87
CA LEU A 259 -6.05 -23.44 -7.66
C LEU A 259 -6.47 -24.88 -7.98
N ASN A 260 -7.26 -25.09 -9.03
CA ASN A 260 -7.69 -26.42 -9.44
C ASN A 260 -6.49 -27.29 -9.85
N TYR A 261 -5.48 -26.71 -10.50
CA TYR A 261 -4.24 -27.44 -10.79
C TYR A 261 -3.49 -27.85 -9.51
N VAL A 262 -3.38 -26.95 -8.53
CA VAL A 262 -2.71 -27.22 -7.24
C VAL A 262 -3.44 -28.27 -6.39
N SER A 263 -4.76 -28.40 -6.53
CA SER A 263 -5.55 -29.41 -5.80
C SER A 263 -5.06 -30.85 -6.02
N LYS A 264 -4.37 -31.12 -7.14
CA LYS A 264 -3.79 -32.44 -7.47
C LYS A 264 -2.52 -32.76 -6.67
N PHE A 265 -1.87 -31.74 -6.10
CA PHE A 265 -0.55 -31.87 -5.46
C PHE A 265 -0.57 -31.61 -3.95
N VAL A 266 -1.71 -31.14 -3.41
CA VAL A 266 -1.83 -30.61 -2.04
C VAL A 266 -2.93 -31.35 -1.29
N PRO A 267 -2.73 -31.70 0.00
CA PRO A 267 -3.78 -32.33 0.79
C PRO A 267 -4.99 -31.40 0.97
N GLU A 268 -6.18 -31.98 1.08
CA GLU A 268 -7.47 -31.25 1.07
C GLU A 268 -7.54 -30.08 2.07
N ASN A 269 -6.99 -30.26 3.28
CA ASN A 269 -6.98 -29.22 4.31
C ASN A 269 -6.17 -27.99 3.90
N ALA A 270 -4.97 -28.20 3.35
CA ALA A 270 -4.12 -27.11 2.89
C ALA A 270 -4.71 -26.43 1.65
N TYR A 271 -5.34 -27.21 0.76
CA TYR A 271 -6.06 -26.66 -0.39
C TYR A 271 -7.25 -25.78 0.02
N LYS A 272 -8.01 -26.18 1.04
CA LYS A 272 -9.14 -25.39 1.56
C LYS A 272 -8.67 -24.04 2.10
N ASN A 273 -7.63 -24.04 2.95
CA ASN A 273 -7.04 -22.80 3.48
C ASN A 273 -6.50 -21.90 2.37
N LEU A 274 -5.85 -22.48 1.37
CA LEU A 274 -5.35 -21.75 0.21
C LEU A 274 -6.50 -21.09 -0.54
N LYS A 275 -7.54 -21.85 -0.88
CA LYS A 275 -8.73 -21.35 -1.59
C LYS A 275 -9.42 -20.22 -0.80
N ASP A 276 -9.58 -20.40 0.51
CA ASP A 276 -10.19 -19.41 1.40
C ASP A 276 -9.37 -18.11 1.46
N SER A 277 -8.05 -18.19 1.33
CA SER A 277 -7.16 -17.02 1.31
C SER A 277 -7.40 -16.12 0.08
N PHE A 278 -7.66 -16.73 -1.08
CA PHE A 278 -7.98 -15.99 -2.31
C PHE A 278 -9.42 -15.47 -2.32
N ARG A 279 -10.37 -16.10 -1.61
CA ARG A 279 -11.80 -15.73 -1.57
C ARG A 279 -12.48 -15.72 -2.96
N VAL A 280 -12.16 -16.73 -3.78
CA VAL A 280 -12.56 -16.86 -5.19
C VAL A 280 -13.47 -18.06 -5.46
#